data_AF-D5SLT2-F1
#
_entry.id   AF-D5SLT2-F1
#
_cell.length_a   1.000
_cell.length_b   1.000
_cell.length_c   1.000
_cell.angle_alpha   90.00
_cell.angle_beta   90.00
_cell.angle_gamma   90.00
#
_symmetry.space_group_name_H-M   'P 1'
#
loop_
_entity.id
_entity.type
_entity.pdbx_description
1 polymer ?
#
loop_
_entity_poly.entity_id
_entity_poly.type
_entity_poly.pdbx_seq_one_letter_code
_entity_poly.pdbx_strand_id
1 'polypeptide(L)'
;MESSCSLDKPDTPPGGCGETSPPPRPLHLPRRDSSPARRLWWIVRSVGTMAGESDLRKLLSGMRPELNPGRFVFTTVTAGVPDGVHPVVTVAEPEGLTLVVRREEADAAGLAYDYVAGWITLRIHSALEAVGLTAAVSRELADAGLSCNVVAGFHHDHLFVPAGDADRAMAVLEDLAIRSA
;
A
#
# COMPACT_ATOMS: atom_id res chain seq x y z
N MET A 1 11.67 -67.42 -20.32
CA MET A 1 11.91 -65.98 -20.08
C MET A 1 13.25 -65.83 -19.35
N GLU A 2 14.42 -66.14 -19.94
CA GLU A 2 14.94 -65.71 -21.27
C GLU A 2 14.97 -64.17 -21.39
N SER A 3 16.00 -63.48 -21.87
CA SER A 3 17.31 -63.87 -22.46
C SER A 3 18.27 -62.64 -22.46
N SER A 4 19.57 -62.64 -22.81
CA SER A 4 20.53 -63.62 -23.35
C SER A 4 22.00 -63.14 -23.16
N CYS A 5 22.97 -63.87 -23.73
CA CYS A 5 24.37 -63.55 -24.13
C CYS A 5 24.90 -62.10 -24.04
N SER A 6 26.10 -61.81 -23.55
CA SER A 6 27.47 -62.31 -23.84
C SER A 6 28.17 -61.70 -25.07
N LEU A 7 29.26 -60.95 -24.78
CA LEU A 7 30.61 -60.91 -25.42
C LEU A 7 30.69 -60.46 -26.90
N ASP A 8 31.57 -59.54 -27.33
CA ASP A 8 33.04 -59.63 -27.26
C ASP A 8 33.80 -58.28 -27.52
N LYS A 9 35.15 -58.29 -27.48
CA LYS A 9 36.11 -57.25 -27.96
C LYS A 9 36.92 -57.83 -29.18
N PRO A 10 37.97 -57.22 -29.82
CA PRO A 10 38.80 -56.04 -29.48
C PRO A 10 39.30 -55.12 -30.66
N ASP A 11 40.22 -54.17 -30.33
CA ASP A 11 41.45 -53.73 -31.06
C ASP A 11 41.54 -52.82 -32.33
N THR A 12 41.95 -51.54 -32.08
CA THR A 12 43.04 -50.72 -32.71
C THR A 12 42.89 -50.03 -34.12
N PRO A 13 43.77 -49.04 -34.51
CA PRO A 13 43.44 -47.84 -35.33
C PRO A 13 44.28 -47.77 -36.65
N PRO A 14 44.71 -46.63 -37.28
CA PRO A 14 44.40 -45.18 -37.15
C PRO A 14 44.17 -44.40 -38.48
N GLY A 15 43.93 -43.09 -38.38
CA GLY A 15 43.96 -42.10 -39.49
C GLY A 15 42.78 -41.11 -39.44
N GLY A 16 42.88 -39.85 -39.86
CA GLY A 16 44.02 -39.08 -40.34
C GLY A 16 43.54 -37.79 -41.05
N CYS A 17 44.29 -36.68 -40.90
CA CYS A 17 44.11 -35.38 -41.59
C CYS A 17 42.82 -34.59 -41.30
N GLY A 18 43.00 -33.38 -40.76
CA GLY A 18 41.94 -32.49 -40.29
C GLY A 18 41.43 -31.45 -41.30
N GLU A 19 40.66 -30.51 -40.76
CA GLU A 19 40.27 -29.29 -41.46
C GLU A 19 40.07 -28.11 -40.49
N THR A 20 40.38 -26.94 -40.99
CA THR A 20 40.62 -25.65 -40.33
C THR A 20 39.46 -25.06 -39.51
N SER A 21 39.76 -24.55 -38.31
CA SER A 21 38.84 -23.66 -37.57
C SER A 21 38.74 -22.26 -38.20
N PRO A 22 37.55 -21.65 -38.30
CA PRO A 22 37.37 -20.27 -38.76
C PRO A 22 37.80 -19.25 -37.68
N PRO A 23 38.19 -18.01 -38.06
CA PRO A 23 38.63 -16.98 -37.12
C PRO A 23 37.47 -16.42 -36.27
N PRO A 24 37.75 -15.94 -35.04
CA PRO A 24 36.73 -15.37 -34.16
C PRO A 24 36.18 -14.05 -34.71
N ARG A 25 34.86 -13.86 -34.61
CA ARG A 25 34.19 -12.59 -34.93
C ARG A 25 34.62 -11.49 -33.95
N PRO A 26 34.77 -10.22 -34.38
CA PRO A 26 35.14 -9.14 -33.49
C PRO A 26 34.06 -8.86 -32.44
N LEU A 27 34.49 -8.70 -31.18
CA LEU A 27 33.65 -8.30 -30.05
C LEU A 27 33.04 -6.92 -30.31
N HIS A 28 31.71 -6.88 -30.42
CA HIS A 28 30.98 -5.63 -30.57
C HIS A 28 30.89 -4.92 -29.20
N LEU A 29 31.74 -3.91 -28.98
CA LEU A 29 31.62 -3.03 -27.81
C LEU A 29 30.24 -2.35 -27.83
N PRO A 30 29.45 -2.41 -26.74
CA PRO A 30 28.16 -1.75 -26.69
C PRO A 30 28.36 -0.24 -26.81
N ARG A 31 27.69 0.37 -27.79
CA ARG A 31 27.69 1.83 -27.95
C ARG A 31 27.16 2.47 -26.65
N ARG A 32 27.85 3.49 -26.14
CA ARG A 32 27.31 4.34 -25.07
C ARG A 32 26.06 5.03 -25.60
N ASP A 33 24.90 4.54 -25.21
CA ASP A 33 23.63 5.24 -25.40
C ASP A 33 23.65 6.55 -24.60
N SER A 34 23.59 7.66 -25.34
CA SER A 34 23.58 9.02 -24.82
C SER A 34 22.16 9.62 -24.77
N SER A 35 21.12 8.78 -24.70
CA SER A 35 19.72 9.20 -24.57
C SER A 35 19.50 10.17 -23.38
N PRO A 36 18.85 11.33 -23.60
CA PRO A 36 18.56 12.31 -22.54
C PRO A 36 17.69 11.76 -21.40
N ALA A 37 16.93 10.69 -21.63
CA ALA A 37 15.97 10.14 -20.66
C ALA A 37 16.61 9.75 -19.31
N ARG A 38 17.88 9.34 -19.30
CA ARG A 38 18.62 9.00 -18.06
C ARG A 38 19.10 10.23 -17.29
N ARG A 39 19.03 11.44 -17.87
CA ARG A 39 19.40 12.72 -17.22
C ARG A 39 18.25 13.40 -16.47
N LEU A 40 17.01 12.90 -16.53
CA LEU A 40 15.95 13.31 -15.60
C LEU A 40 15.82 12.35 -14.41
N TRP A 41 16.19 11.09 -14.56
CA TRP A 41 16.12 10.07 -13.50
C TRP A 41 17.01 10.37 -12.27
N TRP A 42 18.03 11.22 -12.37
CA TRP A 42 18.78 11.68 -11.18
C TRP A 42 18.12 12.89 -10.49
N ILE A 43 17.39 13.74 -11.22
CA ILE A 43 16.74 14.94 -10.68
C ILE A 43 15.59 14.54 -9.75
N VAL A 44 14.83 13.50 -10.10
CA VAL A 44 13.75 12.94 -9.26
C VAL A 44 14.29 12.18 -8.03
N ARG A 45 15.58 11.81 -8.01
CA ARG A 45 16.21 11.04 -6.92
C ARG A 45 16.81 11.91 -5.80
N SER A 46 16.59 13.22 -5.84
CA SER A 46 17.13 14.17 -4.83
C SER A 46 16.08 14.86 -3.97
N VAL A 47 14.80 14.46 -4.04
CA VAL A 47 13.90 14.64 -2.89
C VAL A 47 14.29 13.58 -1.86
N GLY A 48 14.79 14.04 -0.71
CA GLY A 48 15.42 13.17 0.28
C GLY A 48 14.49 12.03 0.74
N THR A 49 14.99 10.80 0.68
CA THR A 49 14.30 9.63 1.20
C THR A 49 14.20 9.71 2.71
N MET A 50 13.14 10.34 3.23
CA MET A 50 12.61 9.96 4.54
C MET A 50 12.00 8.57 4.38
N ALA A 51 12.84 7.54 4.56
CA ALA A 51 12.37 6.17 4.70
C ALA A 51 11.52 6.13 5.96
N GLY A 52 10.20 6.08 5.79
CA GLY A 52 9.28 5.94 6.91
C GLY A 52 9.53 4.63 7.65
N GLU A 53 9.20 4.60 8.94
CA GLU A 53 9.48 3.45 9.78
C GLU A 53 8.68 2.21 9.30
N SER A 54 9.26 1.03 9.48
CA SER A 54 8.69 -0.25 9.03
C SER A 54 8.69 -1.33 10.12
N ASP A 55 9.35 -1.08 11.26
CA ASP A 55 9.19 -1.88 12.47
C ASP A 55 7.81 -1.62 13.09
N LEU A 56 6.93 -2.62 13.02
CA LEU A 56 5.55 -2.53 13.51
C LEU A 56 5.44 -2.10 14.98
N ARG A 57 6.39 -2.48 15.86
CA ARG A 57 6.32 -2.05 17.27
C ARG A 57 6.59 -0.57 17.41
N LYS A 58 7.64 -0.07 16.75
CA LYS A 58 7.97 1.36 16.74
C LYS A 58 6.88 2.19 16.07
N LEU A 59 6.23 1.62 15.06
CA LEU A 59 5.07 2.25 14.44
C LEU A 59 3.93 2.39 15.45
N LEU A 60 3.53 1.30 16.10
CA LEU A 60 2.45 1.33 17.08
C LEU A 60 2.77 2.24 18.28
N SER A 61 3.98 2.20 18.83
CA SER A 61 4.38 3.10 19.94
C SER A 61 4.57 4.55 19.53
N GLY A 62 4.90 4.81 18.27
CA GLY A 62 4.98 6.15 17.68
C GLY A 62 3.63 6.71 17.22
N MET A 63 2.57 5.90 17.22
CA MET A 63 1.23 6.29 16.77
C MET A 63 0.63 7.33 17.72
N ARG A 64 0.15 8.45 17.15
CA ARG A 64 -0.60 9.47 17.88
C ARG A 64 -1.98 9.62 17.23
N PRO A 65 -3.03 8.95 17.75
CA PRO A 65 -4.39 9.18 17.27
C PRO A 65 -4.83 10.61 17.60
N GLU A 66 -5.63 11.22 16.74
CA GLU A 66 -6.23 12.53 16.94
C GLU A 66 -7.67 12.52 16.45
N LEU A 67 -8.62 12.83 17.33
CA LEU A 67 -10.03 12.98 16.99
C LEU A 67 -10.29 14.34 16.33
N ASN A 68 -10.67 14.33 15.06
CA ASN A 68 -11.00 15.53 14.30
C ASN A 68 -12.38 16.07 14.75
N PRO A 69 -12.54 17.40 14.88
CA PRO A 69 -13.76 18.00 15.43
C PRO A 69 -14.94 17.99 14.44
N GLY A 70 -16.09 17.53 14.93
CA GLY A 70 -17.36 17.52 14.22
C GLY A 70 -17.98 16.12 14.13
N ARG A 71 -18.82 15.93 13.11
CA ARG A 71 -19.40 14.64 12.73
C ARG A 71 -19.33 14.51 11.22
N PHE A 72 -19.02 13.30 10.76
CA PHE A 72 -18.83 13.01 9.34
C PHE A 72 -19.83 11.94 8.91
N VAL A 73 -20.21 11.95 7.63
CA VAL A 73 -21.16 10.98 7.07
C VAL A 73 -20.65 10.41 5.77
N PHE A 74 -21.00 9.15 5.51
CA PHE A 74 -20.75 8.47 4.25
C PHE A 74 -22.01 8.59 3.39
N THR A 75 -21.86 9.10 2.17
CA THR A 75 -22.95 9.26 1.19
C THR A 75 -22.40 8.98 -0.21
N THR A 76 -23.27 8.76 -1.20
CA THR A 76 -22.87 8.48 -2.58
C THR A 76 -23.63 9.37 -3.56
N VAL A 77 -22.94 9.81 -4.63
CA VAL A 77 -23.48 10.69 -5.66
C VAL A 77 -23.09 10.21 -7.06
N THR A 78 -23.98 10.32 -8.04
CA THR A 78 -23.72 9.93 -9.43
C THR A 78 -23.37 11.11 -10.35
N ALA A 79 -23.74 12.33 -9.97
CA ALA A 79 -23.55 13.55 -10.77
C ALA A 79 -22.26 14.33 -10.42
N GLY A 80 -21.43 13.82 -9.50
CA GLY A 80 -20.27 14.53 -8.94
C GLY A 80 -20.59 15.23 -7.62
N VAL A 81 -19.59 15.89 -7.03
CA VAL A 81 -19.70 16.59 -5.73
C VAL A 81 -20.60 17.83 -5.88
N PRO A 82 -21.67 18.00 -5.07
CA PRO A 82 -22.52 19.19 -5.11
C PRO A 82 -21.80 20.47 -4.66
N ASP A 83 -22.30 21.63 -5.09
CA ASP A 83 -21.82 22.93 -4.63
C ASP A 83 -21.97 23.08 -3.10
N GLY A 84 -20.95 23.63 -2.45
CA GLY A 84 -20.92 23.82 -0.99
C GLY A 84 -20.61 22.56 -0.17
N VAL A 85 -20.37 21.42 -0.82
CA VAL A 85 -19.92 20.17 -0.17
C VAL A 85 -18.41 20.04 -0.30
N HIS A 86 -17.72 19.74 0.81
CA HIS A 86 -16.27 19.67 0.89
C HIS A 86 -15.81 18.30 1.44
N PRO A 87 -15.73 17.26 0.59
CA PRO A 87 -15.36 15.92 1.03
C PRO A 87 -13.93 15.87 1.59
N VAL A 88 -13.78 15.25 2.76
CA VAL A 88 -12.47 14.88 3.33
C VAL A 88 -11.93 13.59 2.72
N VAL A 89 -12.81 12.77 2.15
CA VAL A 89 -12.48 11.57 1.36
C VAL A 89 -13.43 11.49 0.16
N THR A 90 -12.91 11.08 -0.99
CA THR A 90 -13.72 10.58 -2.11
C THR A 90 -13.21 9.21 -2.56
N VAL A 91 -14.13 8.34 -2.95
CA VAL A 91 -13.83 7.02 -3.55
C VAL A 91 -14.69 6.85 -4.79
N ALA A 92 -14.07 6.60 -5.94
CA ALA A 92 -14.78 6.33 -7.17
C ALA A 92 -15.10 4.83 -7.25
N GLU A 93 -16.39 4.50 -7.18
CA GLU A 93 -16.91 3.13 -7.24
C GLU A 93 -17.75 2.95 -8.52
N PRO A 94 -17.97 1.71 -9.01
CA PRO A 94 -18.83 1.46 -10.17
C PRO A 94 -20.27 1.99 -10.02
N GLU A 95 -20.78 2.02 -8.79
CA GLU A 95 -22.13 2.46 -8.43
C GLU A 95 -22.26 3.99 -8.32
N GLY A 96 -21.16 4.70 -8.06
CA GLY A 96 -21.16 6.15 -7.82
C GLY A 96 -19.87 6.66 -7.17
N LEU A 97 -19.84 7.96 -6.89
CA LEU A 97 -18.76 8.59 -6.13
C LEU A 97 -19.16 8.62 -4.65
N THR A 98 -18.53 7.76 -3.84
CA THR A 98 -18.65 7.84 -2.38
C THR A 98 -17.91 9.06 -1.86
N LEU A 99 -18.57 9.81 -0.97
CA LEU A 99 -18.08 11.00 -0.29
C LEU A 99 -18.08 10.76 1.22
N VAL A 100 -17.03 11.20 1.89
CA VAL A 100 -17.06 11.43 3.35
C VAL A 100 -16.99 12.92 3.60
N VAL A 101 -18.05 13.48 4.17
CA VAL A 101 -18.29 14.94 4.29
C VAL A 101 -18.70 15.28 5.72
N ARG A 102 -18.65 16.56 6.10
CA ARG A 102 -19.27 17.01 7.36
C ARG A 102 -20.77 16.76 7.30
N ARG A 103 -21.38 16.34 8.41
CA ARG A 103 -22.82 16.07 8.48
C ARG A 103 -23.62 17.32 8.09
N GLU A 104 -23.19 18.49 8.56
CA GLU A 104 -23.88 19.76 8.32
C GLU A 104 -23.89 20.15 6.83
N GLU A 105 -22.87 19.77 6.07
CA GLU A 105 -22.80 19.98 4.61
C GLU A 105 -23.71 18.99 3.86
N ALA A 106 -23.74 17.73 4.29
CA ALA A 106 -24.67 16.73 3.74
C ALA A 106 -26.14 17.11 4.00
N ASP A 107 -26.46 17.55 5.22
CA ASP A 107 -27.78 18.04 5.62
C ASP A 107 -28.21 19.24 4.75
N ALA A 108 -27.31 20.21 4.54
CA ALA A 108 -27.56 21.39 3.71
C ALA A 108 -27.73 21.07 2.22
N ALA A 109 -27.00 20.08 1.70
CA ALA A 109 -27.09 19.61 0.32
C ALA A 109 -28.21 18.58 0.09
N GLY A 110 -28.94 18.16 1.13
CA GLY A 110 -30.00 17.15 1.03
C GLY A 110 -29.50 15.74 0.71
N LEU A 111 -28.24 15.43 1.06
CA LEU A 111 -27.63 14.13 0.80
C LEU A 111 -28.07 13.09 1.84
N ALA A 112 -28.51 11.92 1.36
CA ALA A 112 -28.91 10.81 2.23
C ALA A 112 -27.69 10.04 2.76
N TYR A 113 -27.75 9.63 4.02
CA TYR A 113 -26.72 8.84 4.69
C TYR A 113 -27.33 8.02 5.84
N ASP A 114 -26.79 6.82 6.09
CA ASP A 114 -27.23 5.93 7.18
C ASP A 114 -26.21 5.84 8.34
N TYR A 115 -24.99 6.34 8.14
CA TYR A 115 -23.88 6.21 9.09
C TYR A 115 -23.27 7.56 9.45
N VAL A 116 -23.26 7.87 10.75
CA VAL A 116 -22.62 9.07 11.31
C VAL A 116 -21.37 8.65 12.09
N ALA A 117 -20.23 9.20 11.67
CA ALA A 117 -18.91 8.85 12.17
C ALA A 117 -18.25 9.97 12.98
N GLY A 118 -17.39 9.57 13.92
CA GLY A 118 -16.23 10.34 14.33
C GLY A 118 -15.04 10.01 13.43
N TRP A 119 -14.16 10.99 13.19
CA TRP A 119 -13.00 10.83 12.32
C TRP A 119 -11.71 10.93 13.14
N ILE A 120 -10.95 9.84 13.21
CA ILE A 120 -9.65 9.81 13.90
C ILE A 120 -8.54 9.75 12.85
N THR A 121 -7.53 10.61 12.97
CA THR A 121 -6.32 10.56 12.15
C THR A 121 -5.20 9.89 12.93
N LEU A 122 -4.54 8.89 12.35
CA LEU A 122 -3.35 8.26 12.93
C LEU A 122 -2.09 9.03 12.52
N ARG A 123 -1.63 9.96 13.35
CA ARG A 123 -0.38 10.66 13.08
C ARG A 123 0.80 9.75 13.37
N ILE A 124 1.53 9.42 12.32
CA ILE A 124 2.68 8.52 12.35
C ILE A 124 3.58 8.82 11.16
N HIS A 125 4.90 8.61 11.31
CA HIS A 125 5.87 8.69 10.21
C HIS A 125 6.10 7.28 9.61
N SER A 126 5.02 6.65 9.13
CA SER A 126 5.08 5.38 8.42
C SER A 126 5.56 5.57 6.98
N ALA A 127 6.15 4.52 6.39
CA ALA A 127 6.16 4.39 4.95
C ALA A 127 4.77 3.90 4.49
N LEU A 128 4.33 4.28 3.28
CA LEU A 128 3.08 3.73 2.70
C LEU A 128 3.11 2.20 2.56
N GLU A 129 4.30 1.61 2.47
CA GLU A 129 4.56 0.17 2.40
C GLU A 129 4.68 -0.51 3.79
N ALA A 130 4.32 0.18 4.88
CA ALA A 130 4.45 -0.34 6.25
C ALA A 130 3.44 -1.46 6.54
N VAL A 131 3.87 -2.72 6.36
CA VAL A 131 3.02 -3.90 6.59
C VAL A 131 2.62 -4.02 8.07
N GLY A 132 1.31 -4.10 8.30
CA GLY A 132 0.73 -4.57 9.58
C GLY A 132 0.11 -3.50 10.47
N LEU A 133 0.36 -2.20 10.25
CA LEU A 133 -0.22 -1.13 11.07
C LEU A 133 -1.75 -1.16 11.05
N THR A 134 -2.34 -1.10 9.85
CA THR A 134 -3.79 -1.14 9.64
C THR A 134 -4.42 -2.43 10.17
N ALA A 135 -3.69 -3.56 10.10
CA ALA A 135 -4.16 -4.85 10.60
C ALA A 135 -4.19 -4.90 12.14
N ALA A 136 -3.16 -4.37 12.80
CA ALA A 136 -3.10 -4.27 14.26
C ALA A 136 -4.18 -3.31 14.80
N VAL A 137 -4.32 -2.13 14.20
CA VAL A 137 -5.34 -1.13 14.56
C VAL A 137 -6.76 -1.67 14.36
N SER A 138 -7.05 -2.25 13.19
CA SER A 138 -8.38 -2.81 12.91
C SER A 138 -8.71 -3.99 13.83
N ARG A 139 -7.72 -4.81 14.18
CA ARG A 139 -7.89 -5.89 15.18
C ARG A 139 -8.27 -5.31 16.54
N GLU A 140 -7.50 -4.36 17.06
CA GLU A 140 -7.72 -3.84 18.41
C GLU A 140 -9.11 -3.19 18.55
N LEU A 141 -9.53 -2.41 17.54
CA LEU A 141 -10.88 -1.83 17.50
C LEU A 141 -11.97 -2.92 17.39
N ALA A 142 -11.77 -3.95 16.56
CA ALA A 142 -12.73 -5.05 16.43
C ALA A 142 -12.84 -5.89 17.72
N ASP A 143 -11.72 -6.17 18.40
CA ASP A 143 -11.69 -6.87 19.70
C ASP A 143 -12.37 -6.02 20.80
N ALA A 144 -12.40 -4.68 20.67
CA ALA A 144 -13.18 -3.75 21.50
C ALA A 144 -14.64 -3.54 21.03
N GLY A 145 -15.11 -4.30 20.04
CA GLY A 145 -16.47 -4.23 19.49
C GLY A 145 -16.77 -2.92 18.75
N LEU A 146 -15.77 -2.32 18.12
CA LEU A 146 -15.87 -1.06 17.37
C LEU A 146 -15.70 -1.31 15.86
N SER A 147 -16.67 -0.88 15.06
CA SER A 147 -16.50 -0.82 13.61
C SER A 147 -15.53 0.29 13.24
N CYS A 148 -14.68 0.04 12.23
CA CYS A 148 -13.70 1.00 11.76
C CYS A 148 -13.60 0.97 10.23
N ASN A 149 -14.03 2.05 9.57
CA ASN A 149 -13.84 2.22 8.14
C ASN A 149 -12.50 2.95 7.93
N VAL A 150 -11.50 2.24 7.42
CA VAL A 150 -10.14 2.80 7.23
C VAL A 150 -10.00 3.39 5.83
N VAL A 151 -9.39 4.57 5.75
CA VAL A 151 -8.97 5.23 4.50
C VAL A 151 -7.49 5.59 4.63
N ALA A 152 -6.63 4.95 3.83
CA ALA A 152 -5.21 5.26 3.79
C ALA A 152 -4.98 6.59 3.04
N GLY A 153 -4.53 7.62 3.75
CA GLY A 153 -4.06 8.87 3.15
C GLY A 153 -2.58 8.79 2.77
N PHE A 154 -2.11 9.71 1.93
CA PHE A 154 -0.69 9.75 1.52
C PHE A 154 0.28 9.97 2.68
N HIS A 155 -0.16 10.61 3.77
CA HIS A 155 0.64 10.90 4.96
C HIS A 155 0.25 10.07 6.18
N HIS A 156 -1.05 9.83 6.38
CA HIS A 156 -1.62 9.26 7.60
C HIS A 156 -2.83 8.39 7.25
N ASP A 157 -3.05 7.34 8.05
CA ASP A 157 -4.30 6.58 7.98
C ASP A 157 -5.43 7.36 8.68
N HIS A 158 -6.62 7.29 8.11
CA HIS A 158 -7.84 7.91 8.61
C HIS A 158 -8.84 6.83 8.98
N LEU A 159 -9.37 6.90 10.20
CA LEU A 159 -10.30 5.92 10.76
C LEU A 159 -11.66 6.59 10.96
N PHE A 160 -12.73 5.99 10.44
CA PHE A 160 -14.10 6.45 10.68
C PHE A 160 -14.86 5.43 11.52
N VAL A 161 -15.12 5.81 12.77
CA VAL A 161 -15.73 4.99 13.83
C VAL A 161 -17.11 5.56 14.20
N PRO A 162 -18.02 4.81 14.84
CA PRO A 162 -19.36 5.32 15.17
C PRO A 162 -19.28 6.60 16.02
N ALA A 163 -20.08 7.60 15.67
CA ALA A 163 -20.04 8.93 16.29
C ALA A 163 -20.27 8.98 17.81
N GLY A 164 -20.93 7.95 18.37
CA GLY A 164 -21.14 7.79 19.82
C GLY A 164 -20.00 7.08 20.54
N ASP A 165 -19.11 6.41 19.79
CA ASP A 165 -18.01 5.60 20.32
C ASP A 165 -16.62 6.20 20.04
N ALA A 166 -16.56 7.39 19.43
CA ALA A 166 -15.30 8.04 19.03
C ALA A 166 -14.29 8.17 20.19
N ASP A 167 -14.74 8.57 21.37
CA ASP A 167 -13.89 8.68 22.56
C ASP A 167 -13.43 7.30 23.09
N ARG A 168 -14.26 6.25 22.93
CA ARG A 168 -13.89 4.87 23.26
C ARG A 168 -12.83 4.34 22.29
N ALA A 169 -12.98 4.64 21.00
CA ALA A 169 -11.99 4.30 19.98
C ALA A 169 -10.65 5.02 20.23
N MET A 170 -10.67 6.31 20.57
CA MET A 170 -9.46 7.05 20.99
C MET A 170 -8.73 6.36 22.14
N ALA A 171 -9.44 6.04 23.24
CA ALA A 171 -8.85 5.37 24.40
C ALA A 171 -8.22 4.00 24.06
N VAL A 172 -8.87 3.22 23.19
CA VAL A 172 -8.35 1.92 22.70
C VAL A 172 -7.07 2.09 21.89
N LEU A 173 -7.00 3.11 21.02
CA LEU A 173 -5.83 3.40 20.20
C LEU A 173 -4.65 3.96 21.02
N GLU A 174 -4.95 4.78 22.03
CA GLU A 174 -3.95 5.31 22.97
C GLU A 174 -3.34 4.20 23.82
N ASP A 175 -4.16 3.28 24.35
CA ASP A 175 -3.67 2.12 25.12
C ASP A 175 -2.85 1.16 24.23
N LEU A 176 -3.27 0.91 22.98
CA LEU A 176 -2.47 0.16 22.00
C LEU A 176 -1.09 0.77 21.77
N ALA A 177 -1.00 2.10 21.65
CA ALA A 177 0.27 2.81 21.50
C ALA A 177 1.15 2.67 22.76
N ILE A 178 0.58 2.89 23.95
CA ILE A 178 1.28 2.78 25.24
C ILE A 178 1.84 1.37 25.47
N ARG A 179 1.03 0.33 25.22
CA ARG A 179 1.44 -1.08 25.40
C ARG A 179 2.45 -1.58 24.36
N SER A 180 2.70 -0.81 23.30
CA SER A 180 3.65 -1.15 22.23
C SER A 180 5.04 -0.50 22.41
N ALA A 181 5.20 0.37 23.41
CA ALA A 181 6.41 1.16 23.70
C ALA A 181 7.53 0.39 24.42
#